data_AF-A0A381NXH3-F1
#
_entry.id   AF-A0A381NXH3-F1
#
_cell.length_a   1.000
_cell.length_b   1.000
_cell.length_c   1.000
_cell.angle_alpha   90.00
_cell.angle_beta   90.00
_cell.angle_gamma   90.00
#
_symmetry.space_group_name_H-M   'P 1'
#
loop_
_entity.id
_entity.type
_entity.pdbx_description
1 polymer ?
#
loop_
_entity_poly.entity_id
_entity_poly.type
_entity_poly.pdbx_seq_one_letter_code
_entity_poly.pdbx_strand_id
1 'polypeptide(L)'
;MPAIITNAFRTYNADNFIKSLEADTASVGDGLGNKIYLMIAKDDAWGPGASAGQYAETSASDSIVPTPKDSTVAPFIHYNDIIAAKLVNLTDVSHVIKRLDWTSGTAYDEYDHEQDDLIDKNFFVMTDQYNVYKCISNNQGANSTDKPTGQGVGIFDGSNDGYRWQFMYEVSQADVLKYVTTDWLPVKYLTSNDGSNQWLVQQDAVDGALEHIDVVTPGSGYNYIHTDTAQSAAATTIVLATGASSTDDVYNGSTVYISGATVGAGQQAIISDYVGSTRTATVPTWDTTPTGTITYQVRPTITITHSEGTLYAPTTAAVARVHTMTGDTITKVTMSNVGAGYRSAIVAVTGGGASPTHATLSGRVGPKGGHGANAKTELGGAYVMINIRLVGTEAGVFETGDDFRKVILLANPLQESDGLAATATRYGSTVLNTSGLKHDSGEMIYVEYRMPINRASDQTEDIKLVVEF
;
A
#
# COMPACT_ATOMS: atom_id res chain seq x y z
N MET A 1 1.05 -20.24 25.11
CA MET A 1 0.69 -20.54 23.72
C MET A 1 1.07 -19.33 22.88
N PRO A 2 1.87 -19.45 21.81
CA PRO A 2 2.16 -18.33 20.92
C PRO A 2 0.98 -18.07 19.97
N ALA A 3 0.59 -16.79 19.81
CA ALA A 3 -0.49 -16.35 18.93
C ALA A 3 -0.24 -14.89 18.49
N ILE A 4 -0.78 -14.50 17.33
CA ILE A 4 -0.72 -13.13 16.80
C ILE A 4 -2.10 -12.68 16.29
N ILE A 5 -2.33 -11.37 16.27
CA ILE A 5 -3.42 -10.74 15.53
C ILE A 5 -2.81 -10.22 14.23
N THR A 6 -3.34 -10.66 13.09
CA THR A 6 -2.79 -10.26 11.79
C THR A 6 -3.30 -8.89 11.38
N ASN A 7 -2.55 -8.19 10.53
CA ASN A 7 -2.98 -6.91 9.96
C ASN A 7 -4.32 -7.01 9.18
N ALA A 8 -4.64 -8.20 8.66
CA ALA A 8 -5.93 -8.46 8.01
C ALA A 8 -7.12 -8.31 8.98
N PHE A 9 -6.97 -8.69 10.25
CA PHE A 9 -8.02 -8.49 11.26
C PHE A 9 -8.25 -7.00 11.57
N ARG A 10 -7.16 -6.23 11.63
CA ARG A 10 -7.19 -4.78 11.83
C ARG A 10 -7.93 -4.08 10.69
N THR A 11 -7.56 -4.39 9.45
CA THR A 11 -8.25 -3.87 8.26
C THR A 11 -9.70 -4.33 8.18
N TYR A 12 -10.01 -5.57 8.59
CA TYR A 12 -11.39 -6.08 8.66
C TYR A 12 -12.26 -5.27 9.63
N ASN A 13 -11.74 -4.90 10.80
CA ASN A 13 -12.47 -4.06 11.76
C ASN A 13 -12.66 -2.63 11.24
N ALA A 14 -11.64 -2.04 10.60
CA ALA A 14 -11.75 -0.75 9.95
C ALA A 14 -12.83 -0.76 8.84
N ASP A 15 -12.85 -1.81 8.00
CA ASP A 15 -13.87 -2.00 6.97
C ASP A 15 -15.27 -2.11 7.57
N ASN A 16 -15.41 -2.88 8.65
CA ASN A 16 -16.70 -3.04 9.33
C ASN A 16 -17.19 -1.73 9.95
N PHE A 17 -16.29 -0.91 10.50
CA PHE A 17 -16.66 0.39 11.03
C PHE A 17 -17.27 1.28 9.94
N ILE A 18 -16.61 1.43 8.79
CA ILE A 18 -17.13 2.24 7.68
C ILE A 18 -18.42 1.63 7.13
N LYS A 19 -18.45 0.32 6.86
CA LYS A 19 -19.64 -0.38 6.38
C LYS A 19 -20.82 -0.26 7.33
N SER A 20 -20.56 -0.19 8.64
CA SER A 20 -21.64 -0.06 9.61
C SER A 20 -22.41 1.26 9.45
N LEU A 21 -21.83 2.29 8.84
CA LEU A 21 -22.51 3.56 8.54
C LEU A 21 -23.41 3.48 7.30
N GLU A 22 -23.25 2.43 6.47
CA GLU A 22 -24.07 2.21 5.29
C GLU A 22 -25.49 1.79 5.69
N ALA A 23 -26.48 2.38 5.03
CA ALA A 23 -27.87 1.97 5.20
C ALA A 23 -28.08 0.56 4.62
N ASP A 24 -28.52 -0.39 5.45
CA ASP A 24 -28.91 -1.72 4.99
C ASP A 24 -30.23 -1.65 4.20
N THR A 25 -30.14 -1.72 2.87
CA THR A 25 -31.33 -1.76 2.00
C THR A 25 -32.17 -3.05 2.12
N ALA A 26 -31.74 -4.05 2.89
CA ALA A 26 -32.37 -5.38 2.92
C ALA A 26 -33.49 -5.55 3.96
N SER A 27 -33.71 -4.60 4.89
CA SER A 27 -34.70 -4.76 5.97
C SER A 27 -35.50 -3.49 6.27
N VAL A 28 -36.83 -3.60 6.15
CA VAL A 28 -37.79 -2.54 6.48
C VAL A 28 -37.86 -2.40 8.01
N GLY A 29 -37.22 -1.35 8.56
CA GLY A 29 -37.28 -0.98 9.98
C GLY A 29 -35.92 -0.74 10.64
N ASP A 30 -34.87 -1.39 10.14
CA ASP A 30 -33.55 -1.50 10.78
C ASP A 30 -32.43 -1.00 9.83
N GLY A 31 -32.79 -0.72 8.58
CA GLY A 31 -31.93 -0.52 7.42
C GLY A 31 -31.24 0.84 7.28
N LEU A 32 -31.06 1.60 8.35
CA LEU A 32 -30.51 2.96 8.26
C LEU A 32 -28.98 3.03 8.43
N GLY A 33 -28.34 1.95 8.87
CA GLY A 33 -26.94 1.95 9.28
C GLY A 33 -26.75 2.67 10.62
N ASN A 34 -25.59 2.49 11.22
CA ASN A 34 -25.17 3.21 12.43
C ASN A 34 -25.17 4.72 12.18
N LYS A 35 -25.67 5.47 13.16
CA LYS A 35 -25.72 6.93 13.13
C LYS A 35 -24.75 7.47 14.15
N ILE A 36 -23.61 7.94 13.68
CA ILE A 36 -22.60 8.57 14.54
C ILE A 36 -22.69 10.07 14.37
N TYR A 37 -22.81 10.78 15.49
CA TYR A 37 -22.81 12.23 15.53
C TYR A 37 -21.53 12.73 16.16
N LEU A 38 -20.88 13.70 15.51
CA LEU A 38 -19.88 14.52 16.15
C LEU A 38 -20.59 15.67 16.87
N MET A 39 -20.29 15.81 18.15
CA MET A 39 -20.87 16.80 19.03
C MET A 39 -19.81 17.76 19.51
N ILE A 40 -20.19 19.04 19.59
CA ILE A 40 -19.45 20.05 20.34
C ILE A 40 -20.22 20.35 21.61
N ALA A 41 -19.49 20.46 22.71
CA ALA A 41 -20.07 20.60 24.03
C ALA A 41 -19.21 21.50 24.93
N LYS A 42 -19.81 21.92 26.05
CA LYS A 42 -19.22 22.76 27.09
C LYS A 42 -18.85 24.16 26.58
N ASP A 43 -19.79 25.09 26.73
CA ASP A 43 -19.67 26.51 26.39
C ASP A 43 -18.99 27.33 27.49
N ASP A 44 -19.11 26.88 28.73
CA ASP A 44 -18.49 27.50 29.90
C ASP A 44 -17.02 27.11 30.09
N ALA A 45 -16.26 28.01 30.73
CA ALA A 45 -14.84 27.81 31.02
C ALA A 45 -14.57 26.53 31.84
N TRP A 46 -13.38 25.95 31.69
CA TRP A 46 -12.89 25.03 32.71
C TRP A 46 -12.68 25.83 34.01
N GLY A 47 -13.42 25.45 35.06
CA GLY A 47 -13.36 26.09 36.36
C GLY A 47 -12.43 25.36 37.34
N PRO A 48 -11.94 26.05 38.39
CA PRO A 48 -11.23 25.38 39.47
C PRO A 48 -12.15 24.42 40.22
N GLY A 49 -11.62 23.28 40.64
CA GLY A 49 -12.36 22.20 41.29
C GLY A 49 -12.57 20.98 40.39
N ALA A 50 -12.64 19.80 40.99
CA ALA A 50 -12.88 18.57 40.27
C ALA A 50 -14.37 18.43 39.92
N SER A 51 -14.67 17.86 38.74
CA SER A 51 -16.04 17.47 38.38
C SER A 51 -16.24 15.99 38.70
N ALA A 52 -17.06 15.69 39.71
CA ALA A 52 -17.37 14.33 40.11
C ALA A 52 -17.98 13.55 38.94
N GLY A 53 -17.19 12.64 38.36
CA GLY A 53 -17.60 11.80 37.23
C GLY A 53 -16.87 12.11 35.92
N GLN A 54 -16.40 13.34 35.71
CA GLN A 54 -15.76 13.76 34.44
C GLN A 54 -14.23 13.88 34.51
N TYR A 55 -13.68 14.40 35.61
CA TYR A 55 -12.23 14.57 35.80
C TYR A 55 -11.87 14.76 37.28
N ALA A 56 -10.61 14.48 37.65
CA ALA A 56 -10.17 14.47 39.06
C ALA A 56 -9.38 15.73 39.47
N GLU A 57 -8.89 16.47 38.49
CA GLU A 57 -8.00 17.60 38.64
C GLU A 57 -8.74 18.80 39.23
N THR A 58 -8.20 19.39 40.30
CA THR A 58 -8.79 20.58 40.96
C THR A 58 -8.24 21.90 40.43
N SER A 59 -7.18 21.84 39.62
CA SER A 59 -6.51 22.99 39.00
C SER A 59 -6.89 23.17 37.52
N ALA A 60 -7.99 22.56 37.06
CA ALA A 60 -8.46 22.69 35.69
C ALA A 60 -8.73 24.17 35.35
N SER A 61 -8.34 24.57 34.15
CA SER A 61 -8.60 25.90 33.59
C SER A 61 -8.52 25.85 32.07
N ASP A 62 -8.90 26.93 31.39
CA ASP A 62 -8.76 27.03 29.93
C ASP A 62 -7.30 26.99 29.44
N SER A 63 -6.34 27.10 30.36
CA SER A 63 -4.91 26.90 30.11
C SER A 63 -4.38 25.54 30.61
N ILE A 64 -5.17 24.80 31.37
CA ILE A 64 -4.83 23.50 31.95
C ILE A 64 -6.02 22.56 31.75
N VAL A 65 -6.04 21.93 30.57
CA VAL A 65 -7.13 21.02 30.18
C VAL A 65 -7.08 19.75 31.04
N PRO A 66 -8.17 19.38 31.73
CA PRO A 66 -8.19 18.17 32.54
C PRO A 66 -8.24 16.90 31.69
N THR A 67 -7.92 15.75 32.29
CA THR A 67 -8.01 14.45 31.63
C THR A 67 -9.43 13.89 31.74
N PRO A 68 -10.09 13.49 30.63
CA PRO A 68 -11.39 12.85 30.70
C PRO A 68 -11.36 11.54 31.50
N LYS A 69 -12.43 11.28 32.24
CA LYS A 69 -12.67 10.04 32.97
C LYS A 69 -13.88 9.31 32.40
N ASP A 70 -13.73 8.03 32.13
CA ASP A 70 -14.86 7.14 31.85
C ASP A 70 -15.50 6.69 33.18
N SER A 71 -16.73 7.12 33.42
CA SER A 71 -17.52 6.72 34.57
C SER A 71 -18.99 6.64 34.19
N THR A 72 -19.78 5.88 34.94
CA THR A 72 -21.23 5.74 34.69
C THR A 72 -21.99 7.06 34.78
N VAL A 73 -21.43 8.08 35.42
CA VAL A 73 -22.06 9.41 35.53
C VAL A 73 -21.62 10.35 34.40
N ALA A 74 -20.46 10.10 33.77
CA ALA A 74 -19.88 11.01 32.78
C ALA A 74 -20.82 11.24 31.57
N PRO A 75 -21.47 10.22 30.97
CA PRO A 75 -22.37 10.42 29.83
C PRO A 75 -23.50 11.39 30.12
N PHE A 76 -24.15 11.30 31.29
CA PHE A 76 -25.23 12.23 31.68
C PHE A 76 -24.75 13.68 31.73
N ILE A 77 -23.56 13.91 32.28
CA ILE A 77 -23.00 15.27 32.36
C ILE A 77 -22.60 15.75 30.95
N HIS A 78 -22.07 14.85 30.12
CA HIS A 78 -21.76 15.16 28.73
C HIS A 78 -22.99 15.53 27.90
N TYR A 79 -24.14 14.86 28.10
CA TYR A 79 -25.41 15.22 27.46
C TYR A 79 -25.86 16.64 27.82
N ASN A 80 -25.79 16.97 29.11
CA ASN A 80 -26.19 18.30 29.60
C ASN A 80 -25.34 19.42 28.99
N ASP A 81 -24.08 19.12 28.65
CA ASP A 81 -23.14 20.10 28.10
C ASP A 81 -23.23 20.24 26.56
N ILE A 82 -24.06 19.45 25.85
CA ILE A 82 -24.10 19.46 24.38
C ILE A 82 -24.63 20.80 23.86
N ILE A 83 -23.88 21.41 22.96
CA ILE A 83 -24.25 22.64 22.26
C ILE A 83 -24.90 22.30 20.91
N ALA A 84 -24.24 21.45 20.12
CA ALA A 84 -24.69 21.06 18.80
C ALA A 84 -24.12 19.70 18.39
N ALA A 85 -24.81 19.04 17.47
CA ALA A 85 -24.44 17.74 16.93
C ALA A 85 -24.55 17.74 15.40
N LYS A 86 -23.63 17.03 14.72
CA LYS A 86 -23.64 16.85 13.28
C LYS A 86 -23.39 15.39 12.91
N LEU A 87 -24.22 14.87 12.01
CA LEU A 87 -24.14 13.50 11.54
C LEU A 87 -22.86 13.30 10.73
N VAL A 88 -22.14 12.21 11.02
CA VAL A 88 -21.02 11.70 10.25
C VAL A 88 -21.57 10.86 9.09
N ASN A 89 -21.35 11.31 7.85
CA ASN A 89 -21.76 10.55 6.67
C ASN A 89 -20.63 9.67 6.16
N LEU A 90 -20.95 8.70 5.30
CA LEU A 90 -19.93 7.90 4.59
C LEU A 90 -18.92 8.75 3.84
N THR A 91 -19.36 9.88 3.28
CA THR A 91 -18.47 10.82 2.58
C THR A 91 -17.53 11.57 3.50
N ASP A 92 -17.75 11.54 4.82
CA ASP A 92 -16.95 12.16 5.87
C ASP A 92 -15.94 11.19 6.49
N VAL A 93 -15.90 9.95 6.02
CA VAL A 93 -15.03 8.90 6.52
C VAL A 93 -14.19 8.31 5.40
N SER A 94 -12.92 8.06 5.66
CA SER A 94 -12.03 7.39 4.70
C SER A 94 -10.98 6.55 5.41
N HIS A 95 -10.54 5.46 4.76
CA HIS A 95 -9.32 4.79 5.22
C HIS A 95 -8.14 5.72 5.00
N VAL A 96 -7.23 5.74 5.97
CA VAL A 96 -5.97 6.48 5.86
C VAL A 96 -4.78 5.59 6.15
N ILE A 97 -3.63 5.97 5.60
CA ILE A 97 -2.32 5.36 5.83
C ILE A 97 -1.36 6.44 6.32
N LYS A 98 -0.30 6.03 7.01
CA LYS A 98 0.75 6.94 7.45
C LYS A 98 1.37 7.62 6.22
N ARG A 99 1.53 8.94 6.27
CA ARG A 99 2.13 9.71 5.19
C ARG A 99 3.64 9.56 5.24
N LEU A 100 4.24 9.22 4.09
CA LEU A 100 5.67 9.33 3.87
C LEU A 100 5.92 10.08 2.57
N ASP A 101 6.52 11.26 2.64
CA ASP A 101 6.85 12.05 1.45
C ASP A 101 8.20 11.61 0.88
N TRP A 102 8.27 11.46 -0.44
CA TRP A 102 9.55 11.21 -1.10
C TRP A 102 10.46 12.42 -0.96
N THR A 103 11.66 12.18 -0.43
CA THR A 103 12.78 13.11 -0.31
C THR A 103 14.01 12.50 -0.98
N SER A 104 14.71 13.30 -1.79
CA SER A 104 15.98 12.90 -2.42
C SER A 104 17.07 12.69 -1.37
N GLY A 105 17.90 11.66 -1.55
CA GLY A 105 18.96 11.30 -0.62
C GLY A 105 18.50 10.44 0.57
N THR A 106 17.24 10.02 0.59
CA THR A 106 16.67 9.13 1.62
C THR A 106 16.64 7.68 1.13
N ALA A 107 17.01 6.74 1.99
CA ALA A 107 16.81 5.31 1.74
C ALA A 107 15.40 4.89 2.16
N TYR A 108 14.73 4.12 1.30
CA TYR A 108 13.42 3.54 1.57
C TYR A 108 13.55 2.02 1.71
N ASP A 109 12.59 1.42 2.41
CA ASP A 109 12.54 -0.03 2.56
C ASP A 109 12.03 -0.69 1.27
N GLU A 110 12.56 -1.86 0.94
CA GLU A 110 12.04 -2.68 -0.15
C GLU A 110 10.81 -3.47 0.32
N TYR A 111 9.82 -3.64 -0.58
CA TYR A 111 8.78 -4.63 -0.37
C TYR A 111 9.37 -6.03 -0.24
N ASP A 112 9.14 -6.66 0.90
CA ASP A 112 9.50 -8.05 1.12
C ASP A 112 8.33 -8.83 1.72
N HIS A 113 7.87 -9.85 0.98
CA HIS A 113 6.80 -10.75 1.38
C HIS A 113 7.11 -11.60 2.62
N GLU A 114 8.39 -11.75 3.00
CA GLU A 114 8.80 -12.47 4.22
C GLU A 114 9.00 -11.53 5.42
N GLN A 115 8.92 -10.22 5.21
CA GLN A 115 9.15 -9.23 6.27
C GLN A 115 8.03 -9.25 7.31
N ASP A 116 8.42 -9.40 8.58
CA ASP A 116 7.51 -9.22 9.70
C ASP A 116 7.08 -7.75 9.82
N ASP A 117 5.78 -7.57 10.06
CA ASP A 117 5.08 -6.29 10.15
C ASP A 117 5.53 -5.24 9.12
N LEU A 118 5.48 -5.63 7.83
CA LEU A 118 5.88 -4.77 6.72
C LEU A 118 5.21 -3.38 6.73
N ILE A 119 4.00 -3.26 7.31
CA ILE A 119 3.25 -1.99 7.38
C ILE A 119 3.95 -0.91 8.22
N ASP A 120 4.81 -1.31 9.15
CA ASP A 120 5.63 -0.37 9.94
C ASP A 120 6.93 0.05 9.25
N LYS A 121 7.16 -0.41 8.01
CA LYS A 121 8.31 -0.05 7.18
C LYS A 121 8.01 1.12 6.24
N ASN A 122 9.06 1.81 5.83
CA ASN A 122 9.01 2.94 4.91
C ASN A 122 9.10 2.48 3.45
N PHE A 123 8.24 1.55 3.04
CA PHE A 123 8.28 0.89 1.73
C PHE A 123 7.39 1.54 0.67
N PHE A 124 6.73 2.64 0.98
CA PHE A 124 5.93 3.42 0.03
C PHE A 124 6.11 4.91 0.26
N VAL A 125 5.91 5.72 -0.77
CA VAL A 125 6.12 7.17 -0.73
C VAL A 125 5.03 7.90 -1.49
N MET A 126 4.80 9.17 -1.14
CA MET A 126 3.99 10.12 -1.87
C MET A 126 4.88 11.21 -2.49
N THR A 127 4.61 11.60 -3.74
CA THR A 127 5.32 12.69 -4.41
C THR A 127 4.58 14.02 -4.30
N ASP A 128 5.24 15.13 -4.64
CA ASP A 128 4.62 16.46 -4.75
C ASP A 128 3.41 16.57 -5.70
N GLN A 129 3.19 15.56 -6.54
CA GLN A 129 2.01 15.43 -7.40
C GLN A 129 0.90 14.56 -6.77
N TYR A 130 1.02 14.18 -5.50
CA TYR A 130 0.11 13.29 -4.78
C TYR A 130 -0.01 11.87 -5.36
N ASN A 131 0.99 11.44 -6.13
CA ASN A 131 1.12 10.07 -6.59
C ASN A 131 1.76 9.22 -5.50
N VAL A 132 1.15 8.06 -5.22
CA VAL A 132 1.63 7.10 -4.22
C VAL A 132 2.29 5.91 -4.93
N TYR A 133 3.51 5.61 -4.50
CA TYR A 133 4.37 4.58 -5.07
C TYR A 133 4.80 3.58 -4.03
N LYS A 134 4.84 2.30 -4.41
CA LYS A 134 5.41 1.22 -3.61
C LYS A 134 6.82 0.92 -4.09
N CYS A 135 7.78 0.84 -3.17
CA CYS A 135 9.17 0.50 -3.44
C CYS A 135 9.28 -1.02 -3.63
N ILE A 136 9.56 -1.45 -4.85
CA ILE A 136 9.72 -2.87 -5.21
C ILE A 136 11.17 -3.31 -5.10
N SER A 137 12.11 -2.40 -5.36
CA SER A 137 13.52 -2.60 -5.04
C SER A 137 14.16 -1.28 -4.67
N ASN A 138 14.97 -1.30 -3.62
CA ASN A 138 15.64 -0.11 -3.08
C ASN A 138 17.13 -0.07 -3.42
N ASN A 139 17.56 -0.80 -4.46
CA ASN A 139 18.96 -0.92 -4.87
C ASN A 139 19.89 -1.30 -3.69
N GLN A 140 19.53 -2.37 -2.96
CA GLN A 140 20.29 -2.88 -1.82
C GLN A 140 20.46 -1.85 -0.67
N GLY A 141 19.42 -1.05 -0.43
CA GLY A 141 19.40 -0.03 0.63
C GLY A 141 20.18 1.25 0.30
N ALA A 142 20.48 1.51 -0.98
CA ALA A 142 21.07 2.78 -1.40
C ALA A 142 20.10 3.96 -1.18
N ASN A 143 20.59 5.19 -1.20
CA ASN A 143 19.71 6.36 -1.13
C ASN A 143 19.01 6.59 -2.49
N SER A 144 17.70 6.80 -2.49
CA SER A 144 16.98 7.20 -3.71
C SER A 144 17.33 8.65 -4.04
N THR A 145 17.77 8.88 -5.28
CA THR A 145 18.06 10.23 -5.78
C THR A 145 17.06 10.69 -6.83
N ASP A 146 16.33 9.74 -7.43
CA ASP A 146 15.42 9.98 -8.54
C ASP A 146 13.97 9.77 -8.10
N LYS A 147 13.17 10.84 -8.18
CA LYS A 147 11.75 10.80 -7.82
C LYS A 147 10.98 9.90 -8.81
N PRO A 148 10.12 8.98 -8.35
CA PRO A 148 9.28 8.20 -9.25
C PRO A 148 8.24 9.06 -9.98
N THR A 149 8.05 8.82 -11.28
CA THR A 149 7.10 9.58 -12.12
C THR A 149 6.21 8.73 -13.02
N GLY A 150 6.51 7.43 -13.20
CA GLY A 150 5.66 6.55 -14.01
C GLY A 150 4.26 6.40 -13.40
N GLN A 151 3.22 6.26 -14.22
CA GLN A 151 1.85 6.00 -13.73
C GLN A 151 1.21 4.79 -14.43
N GLY A 152 2.04 3.99 -15.10
CA GLY A 152 1.60 2.76 -15.74
C GLY A 152 1.26 1.67 -14.71
N VAL A 153 0.61 0.61 -15.19
CA VAL A 153 0.19 -0.53 -14.37
C VAL A 153 1.33 -1.44 -13.91
N GLY A 154 2.48 -1.40 -14.58
CA GLY A 154 3.62 -2.25 -14.28
C GLY A 154 4.74 -1.52 -13.56
N ILE A 155 5.64 -2.32 -12.98
CA ILE A 155 6.83 -1.85 -12.29
C ILE A 155 7.79 -1.21 -13.29
N PHE A 156 8.35 -0.06 -12.90
CA PHE A 156 9.34 0.64 -13.69
C PHE A 156 10.62 0.91 -12.89
N ASP A 157 11.74 0.99 -13.58
CA ASP A 157 13.02 1.37 -13.01
C ASP A 157 13.10 2.90 -12.84
N GLY A 158 13.65 3.37 -11.72
CA GLY A 158 14.09 4.74 -11.53
C GLY A 158 15.16 5.10 -12.57
N SER A 159 15.23 6.38 -12.94
CA SER A 159 16.04 6.78 -14.10
C SER A 159 17.54 6.53 -13.91
N ASN A 160 18.08 6.71 -12.70
CA ASN A 160 19.53 6.61 -12.44
C ASN A 160 19.92 5.95 -11.11
N ASP A 161 19.02 5.85 -10.13
CA ASP A 161 19.36 5.39 -8.77
C ASP A 161 19.20 3.89 -8.55
N GLY A 162 18.72 3.15 -9.56
CA GLY A 162 18.51 1.71 -9.51
C GLY A 162 17.30 1.26 -8.71
N TYR A 163 16.50 2.19 -8.18
CA TYR A 163 15.23 1.86 -7.53
C TYR A 163 14.24 1.29 -8.54
N ARG A 164 13.28 0.51 -8.06
CA ARG A 164 12.14 0.05 -8.85
C ARG A 164 10.86 0.40 -8.11
N TRP A 165 9.93 1.02 -8.82
CA TRP A 165 8.70 1.55 -8.23
C TRP A 165 7.48 0.98 -8.95
N GLN A 166 6.43 0.75 -8.18
CA GLN A 166 5.08 0.47 -8.68
C GLN A 166 4.19 1.66 -8.35
N PHE A 167 3.49 2.19 -9.35
CA PHE A 167 2.43 3.17 -9.12
C PHE A 167 1.21 2.47 -8.50
N MET A 168 0.70 3.03 -7.40
CA MET A 168 -0.47 2.48 -6.70
C MET A 168 -1.73 3.28 -7.03
N TYR A 169 -1.70 4.58 -6.79
CA TYR A 169 -2.81 5.50 -7.05
C TYR A 169 -2.36 6.96 -6.95
N GLU A 170 -3.21 7.87 -7.42
CA GLU A 170 -3.11 9.31 -7.20
C GLU A 170 -4.21 9.73 -6.20
N VAL A 171 -3.86 10.55 -5.21
CA VAL A 171 -4.87 11.14 -4.31
C VAL A 171 -5.62 12.24 -5.06
N SER A 172 -6.94 12.13 -5.17
CA SER A 172 -7.76 13.13 -5.85
C SER A 172 -7.65 14.49 -5.13
N GLN A 173 -7.74 15.60 -5.88
CA GLN A 173 -7.67 16.95 -5.29
C GLN A 173 -8.73 17.20 -4.20
N ALA A 174 -9.91 16.58 -4.33
CA ALA A 174 -10.96 16.65 -3.30
C ALA A 174 -10.51 15.94 -2.01
N ASP A 175 -9.89 14.76 -2.13
CA ASP A 175 -9.37 14.01 -0.99
C ASP A 175 -8.11 14.64 -0.39
N VAL A 176 -7.30 15.35 -1.19
CA VAL A 176 -6.18 16.15 -0.67
C VAL A 176 -6.69 17.20 0.31
N LEU A 177 -7.70 17.98 -0.09
CA LEU A 177 -8.27 19.02 0.77
C LEU A 177 -8.96 18.43 2.01
N LYS A 178 -9.57 17.25 1.88
CA LYS A 178 -10.36 16.65 2.96
C LYS A 178 -9.52 15.81 3.92
N TYR A 179 -8.65 14.93 3.44
CA TYR A 179 -8.06 13.87 4.26
C TYR A 179 -6.55 13.96 4.42
N VAL A 180 -5.82 14.62 3.50
CA VAL A 180 -4.37 14.73 3.65
C VAL A 180 -4.03 15.64 4.85
N THR A 181 -3.08 15.18 5.66
CA THR A 181 -2.47 15.94 6.75
C THR A 181 -0.95 15.78 6.69
N THR A 182 -0.22 16.28 7.69
CA THR A 182 1.21 16.02 7.83
C THR A 182 1.53 14.54 8.01
N ASP A 183 0.60 13.78 8.61
CA ASP A 183 0.84 12.41 9.06
C ASP A 183 0.00 11.36 8.33
N TRP A 184 -1.02 11.79 7.57
CA TRP A 184 -2.01 10.88 6.99
C TRP A 184 -2.28 11.14 5.51
N LEU A 185 -2.45 10.04 4.76
CA LEU A 185 -2.91 10.01 3.37
C LEU A 185 -4.17 9.15 3.26
N PRO A 186 -5.19 9.57 2.50
CA PRO A 186 -6.33 8.72 2.21
C PRO A 186 -5.94 7.58 1.27
N VAL A 187 -6.58 6.43 1.45
CA VAL A 187 -6.48 5.27 0.57
C VAL A 187 -7.86 4.68 0.35
N LYS A 188 -8.14 4.22 -0.87
CA LYS A 188 -9.43 3.61 -1.22
C LYS A 188 -9.21 2.31 -1.99
N TYR A 189 -10.20 1.43 -1.92
CA TYR A 189 -10.37 0.34 -2.87
C TYR A 189 -11.51 0.70 -3.81
N LEU A 190 -11.29 0.65 -5.12
CA LEU A 190 -12.32 0.94 -6.10
C LEU A 190 -13.16 -0.30 -6.40
N THR A 191 -14.48 -0.18 -6.28
CA THR A 191 -15.45 -1.24 -6.61
C THR A 191 -16.01 -1.11 -8.04
N SER A 192 -15.76 0.02 -8.70
CA SER A 192 -16.17 0.30 -10.07
C SER A 192 -15.17 1.22 -10.76
N ASN A 193 -15.11 1.15 -12.09
CA ASN A 193 -14.25 2.00 -12.90
C ASN A 193 -14.62 3.49 -12.75
N ASP A 194 -13.70 4.29 -12.21
CA ASP A 194 -13.82 5.74 -12.07
C ASP A 194 -12.97 6.52 -13.09
N GLY A 195 -12.34 5.81 -14.04
CA GLY A 195 -11.46 6.38 -15.07
C GLY A 195 -10.05 6.71 -14.59
N SER A 196 -9.72 6.45 -13.32
CA SER A 196 -8.38 6.69 -12.77
C SER A 196 -7.39 5.59 -13.14
N ASN A 197 -6.09 5.91 -13.09
CA ASN A 197 -5.02 4.93 -13.24
C ASN A 197 -5.03 3.88 -12.12
N GLN A 198 -5.57 4.21 -10.93
CA GLN A 198 -5.76 3.24 -9.84
C GLN A 198 -6.64 2.06 -10.29
N TRP A 199 -7.73 2.33 -11.03
CA TRP A 199 -8.59 1.25 -11.54
C TRP A 199 -7.82 0.31 -12.47
N LEU A 200 -6.99 0.86 -13.37
CA LEU A 200 -6.16 0.05 -14.27
C LEU A 200 -5.16 -0.80 -13.49
N VAL A 201 -4.47 -0.21 -12.52
CA VAL A 201 -3.54 -0.92 -11.62
C VAL A 201 -4.24 -2.06 -10.88
N GLN A 202 -5.43 -1.82 -10.32
CA GLN A 202 -6.20 -2.84 -9.60
C GLN A 202 -6.59 -4.02 -10.50
N GLN A 203 -6.94 -3.75 -11.76
CA GLN A 203 -7.42 -4.78 -12.68
C GLN A 203 -6.30 -5.59 -13.33
N ASP A 204 -5.13 -4.98 -13.54
CA ASP A 204 -3.97 -5.62 -14.17
C ASP A 204 -3.03 -6.30 -13.15
N ALA A 205 -3.31 -6.18 -11.85
CA ALA A 205 -2.55 -6.84 -10.81
C ALA A 205 -2.54 -8.36 -10.97
N VAL A 206 -1.34 -8.96 -10.82
CA VAL A 206 -1.13 -10.40 -11.02
C VAL A 206 -0.83 -11.08 -9.68
N ASP A 207 -1.75 -11.95 -9.25
CA ASP A 207 -1.62 -12.73 -8.01
C ASP A 207 -0.32 -13.53 -7.99
N GLY A 208 0.53 -13.29 -6.98
CA GLY A 208 1.76 -14.04 -6.79
C GLY A 208 2.74 -13.98 -7.97
N ALA A 209 2.84 -12.85 -8.67
CA ALA A 209 3.90 -12.66 -9.67
C ALA A 209 5.28 -12.56 -8.99
N LEU A 210 6.32 -13.11 -9.62
CA LEU A 210 7.71 -12.95 -9.19
C LEU A 210 8.32 -11.78 -9.96
N GLU A 211 8.19 -10.58 -9.43
CA GLU A 211 8.48 -9.35 -10.19
C GLU A 211 9.90 -8.81 -9.96
N HIS A 212 10.55 -9.29 -8.91
CA HIS A 212 11.89 -8.87 -8.53
C HIS A 212 12.70 -10.04 -7.94
N ILE A 213 13.99 -10.06 -8.27
CA ILE A 213 14.95 -11.01 -7.70
C ILE A 213 16.15 -10.19 -7.24
N ASP A 214 16.35 -10.16 -5.93
CA ASP A 214 17.49 -9.55 -5.29
C ASP A 214 18.75 -10.39 -5.44
N VAL A 215 19.87 -9.71 -5.67
CA VAL A 215 21.20 -10.30 -5.58
C VAL A 215 21.74 -10.01 -4.18
N VAL A 216 21.58 -10.97 -3.26
CA VAL A 216 22.01 -10.83 -1.86
C VAL A 216 23.54 -10.93 -1.76
N THR A 217 24.12 -11.90 -2.48
CA THR A 217 25.56 -11.97 -2.68
C THR A 217 25.83 -12.23 -4.16
N PRO A 218 26.77 -11.51 -4.78
CA PRO A 218 26.92 -11.51 -6.25
C PRO A 218 27.65 -12.75 -6.81
N GLY A 219 28.18 -13.61 -5.94
CA GLY A 219 29.02 -14.74 -6.34
C GLY A 219 30.34 -14.29 -7.00
N SER A 220 31.11 -15.25 -7.52
CA SER A 220 32.35 -14.99 -8.29
C SER A 220 32.74 -16.22 -9.13
N GLY A 221 33.71 -16.07 -10.03
CA GLY A 221 34.21 -17.13 -10.89
C GLY A 221 33.35 -17.41 -12.13
N TYR A 222 32.41 -16.52 -12.46
CA TYR A 222 31.55 -16.63 -13.63
C TYR A 222 32.28 -16.19 -14.92
N ASN A 223 33.28 -16.97 -15.33
CA ASN A 223 34.17 -16.63 -16.44
C ASN A 223 33.74 -17.22 -17.80
N TYR A 224 32.73 -18.08 -17.83
CA TYR A 224 32.21 -18.69 -19.06
C TYR A 224 31.02 -17.89 -19.59
N ILE A 225 31.28 -16.61 -19.90
CA ILE A 225 30.31 -15.66 -20.41
C ILE A 225 30.75 -15.15 -21.79
N HIS A 226 29.78 -14.76 -22.62
CA HIS A 226 30.08 -14.17 -23.92
C HIS A 226 28.93 -13.28 -24.39
N THR A 227 29.21 -12.21 -25.11
CA THR A 227 28.17 -11.35 -25.71
C THR A 227 28.68 -10.79 -27.00
N ASP A 228 28.00 -11.08 -28.11
CA ASP A 228 28.37 -10.58 -29.43
C ASP A 228 27.25 -10.88 -30.44
N THR A 229 27.54 -10.75 -31.75
CA THR A 229 26.66 -11.10 -32.87
C THR A 229 26.95 -12.52 -33.33
N ALA A 230 25.94 -13.39 -33.34
CA ALA A 230 26.04 -14.76 -33.81
C ALA A 230 26.26 -14.82 -35.33
N GLN A 231 26.93 -15.87 -35.79
CA GLN A 231 27.19 -16.13 -37.21
C GLN A 231 25.93 -16.67 -37.91
N SER A 232 25.16 -17.52 -37.23
CA SER A 232 23.91 -18.09 -37.72
C SER A 232 23.13 -18.76 -36.58
N ALA A 233 21.86 -19.09 -36.84
CA ALA A 233 21.06 -19.95 -35.97
C ALA A 233 20.22 -20.92 -36.81
N ALA A 234 19.90 -22.06 -36.22
CA ALA A 234 18.95 -23.04 -36.73
C ALA A 234 17.93 -23.38 -35.64
N ALA A 235 17.00 -24.30 -35.91
CA ALA A 235 15.91 -24.62 -34.99
C ALA A 235 16.40 -25.02 -33.58
N THR A 236 17.51 -25.76 -33.48
CA THR A 236 18.06 -26.29 -32.22
C THR A 236 19.51 -25.88 -31.97
N THR A 237 20.03 -24.90 -32.71
CA THR A 237 21.42 -24.46 -32.57
C THR A 237 21.58 -22.96 -32.80
N ILE A 238 22.66 -22.42 -32.25
CA ILE A 238 23.19 -21.09 -32.56
C ILE A 238 24.70 -21.17 -32.72
N VAL A 239 25.22 -20.60 -33.80
CA VAL A 239 26.67 -20.49 -34.04
C VAL A 239 27.11 -19.15 -33.49
N LEU A 240 27.81 -19.20 -32.35
CA LEU A 240 28.31 -18.04 -31.63
C LEU A 240 29.36 -17.27 -32.45
N ALA A 241 29.67 -16.05 -32.06
CA ALA A 241 30.68 -15.22 -32.74
C ALA A 241 32.05 -15.92 -32.78
N THR A 242 32.89 -15.51 -33.74
CA THR A 242 34.24 -16.06 -33.91
C THR A 242 35.13 -15.88 -32.68
N GLY A 243 34.88 -14.84 -31.88
CA GLY A 243 35.57 -14.57 -30.60
C GLY A 243 35.14 -15.48 -29.44
N ALA A 244 34.10 -16.29 -29.60
CA ALA A 244 33.69 -17.24 -28.56
C ALA A 244 34.76 -18.33 -28.34
N SER A 245 34.83 -18.83 -27.10
CA SER A 245 35.78 -19.86 -26.67
C SER A 245 35.90 -21.02 -27.65
N SER A 246 37.12 -21.46 -27.94
CA SER A 246 37.39 -22.63 -28.78
C SER A 246 37.37 -23.96 -28.02
N THR A 247 37.09 -23.92 -26.71
CA THR A 247 37.07 -25.10 -25.84
C THR A 247 35.68 -25.73 -25.83
N ASP A 248 35.61 -27.04 -26.06
CA ASP A 248 34.36 -27.80 -25.98
C ASP A 248 33.76 -27.73 -24.57
N ASP A 249 32.43 -27.85 -24.49
CA ASP A 249 31.63 -27.89 -23.26
C ASP A 249 31.66 -26.65 -22.36
N VAL A 250 32.46 -25.63 -22.69
CA VAL A 250 32.69 -24.47 -21.82
C VAL A 250 31.41 -23.69 -21.47
N TYR A 251 30.41 -23.68 -22.37
CA TYR A 251 29.15 -23.00 -22.14
C TYR A 251 28.00 -23.94 -21.72
N ASN A 252 28.27 -25.23 -21.52
CA ASN A 252 27.23 -26.19 -21.14
C ASN A 252 26.60 -25.78 -19.81
N GLY A 253 25.27 -25.84 -19.75
CA GLY A 253 24.49 -25.40 -18.60
C GLY A 253 24.37 -23.88 -18.43
N SER A 254 24.95 -23.08 -19.32
CA SER A 254 24.74 -21.62 -19.35
C SER A 254 23.51 -21.26 -20.19
N THR A 255 22.87 -20.14 -19.88
CA THR A 255 21.75 -19.60 -20.68
C THR A 255 22.29 -18.73 -21.80
N VAL A 256 21.85 -19.00 -23.04
CA VAL A 256 21.95 -18.06 -24.16
C VAL A 256 20.64 -17.29 -24.29
N TYR A 257 20.72 -15.96 -24.29
CA TYR A 257 19.61 -15.04 -24.51
C TYR A 257 19.82 -14.28 -25.82
N ILE A 258 18.77 -14.20 -26.64
CA ILE A 258 18.77 -13.43 -27.90
C ILE A 258 18.39 -11.99 -27.59
N SER A 259 19.37 -11.11 -27.46
CA SER A 259 19.16 -9.69 -27.14
C SER A 259 18.65 -8.85 -28.30
N GLY A 260 18.81 -9.34 -29.53
CA GLY A 260 18.36 -8.66 -30.74
C GLY A 260 18.38 -9.61 -31.93
N ALA A 261 17.36 -9.53 -32.77
CA ALA A 261 17.22 -10.29 -34.01
C ALA A 261 16.07 -9.67 -34.83
N THR A 262 16.02 -9.94 -36.14
CA THR A 262 14.85 -9.55 -36.95
C THR A 262 13.60 -10.30 -36.52
N VAL A 263 13.76 -11.58 -36.17
CA VAL A 263 12.73 -12.45 -35.61
C VAL A 263 13.37 -13.28 -34.52
N GLY A 264 12.63 -13.58 -33.45
CA GLY A 264 13.09 -14.45 -32.35
C GLY A 264 13.89 -13.75 -31.24
N ALA A 265 13.95 -12.41 -31.24
CA ALA A 265 14.49 -11.65 -30.13
C ALA A 265 13.68 -11.86 -28.84
N GLY A 266 14.35 -11.82 -27.68
CA GLY A 266 13.73 -11.96 -26.36
C GLY A 266 13.63 -13.40 -25.85
N GLN A 267 13.88 -14.41 -26.68
CA GLN A 267 13.93 -15.81 -26.24
C GLN A 267 15.24 -16.15 -25.54
N GLN A 268 15.20 -17.15 -24.67
CA GLN A 268 16.37 -17.72 -24.00
C GLN A 268 16.31 -19.24 -23.95
N ALA A 269 17.47 -19.87 -23.94
CA ALA A 269 17.59 -21.31 -23.88
C ALA A 269 18.85 -21.72 -23.10
N ILE A 270 18.78 -22.87 -22.42
CA ILE A 270 19.94 -23.46 -21.75
C ILE A 270 20.74 -24.27 -22.77
N ILE A 271 22.05 -24.03 -22.84
CA ILE A 271 22.96 -24.74 -23.73
C ILE A 271 23.17 -26.15 -23.18
N SER A 272 22.76 -27.17 -23.94
CA SER A 272 22.94 -28.57 -23.57
C SER A 272 24.28 -29.13 -24.01
N ASP A 273 24.87 -28.57 -25.08
CA ASP A 273 26.15 -28.97 -25.65
C ASP A 273 26.81 -27.78 -26.39
N TYR A 274 28.14 -27.73 -26.43
CA TYR A 274 28.91 -26.69 -27.09
C TYR A 274 30.18 -27.26 -27.74
N VAL A 275 30.25 -27.13 -29.07
CA VAL A 275 31.41 -27.53 -29.86
C VAL A 275 32.28 -26.30 -30.12
N GLY A 276 33.39 -26.16 -29.42
CA GLY A 276 34.28 -25.01 -29.49
C GLY A 276 35.00 -24.87 -30.83
N SER A 277 35.21 -25.98 -31.55
CA SER A 277 35.80 -25.97 -32.89
C SER A 277 34.89 -25.38 -33.97
N THR A 278 33.57 -25.39 -33.79
CA THR A 278 32.60 -24.79 -34.71
C THR A 278 31.90 -23.58 -34.11
N ARG A 279 32.07 -23.37 -32.79
CA ARG A 279 31.41 -22.35 -31.98
C ARG A 279 29.89 -22.55 -31.96
N THR A 280 29.45 -23.78 -32.17
CA THR A 280 28.04 -24.14 -32.21
C THR A 280 27.56 -24.53 -30.81
N ALA A 281 26.60 -23.80 -30.29
CA ALA A 281 25.84 -24.18 -29.11
C ALA A 281 24.56 -24.91 -29.53
N THR A 282 24.31 -26.06 -28.90
CA THR A 282 23.07 -26.83 -29.02
C THR A 282 22.10 -26.39 -27.93
N VAL A 283 20.86 -26.15 -28.31
CA VAL A 283 19.79 -25.65 -27.44
C VAL A 283 18.48 -26.41 -27.72
N PRO A 284 17.50 -26.38 -26.80
CA PRO A 284 16.12 -26.72 -27.11
C PRO A 284 15.62 -26.00 -28.37
N THR A 285 14.60 -26.56 -29.01
CA THR A 285 13.98 -25.92 -30.17
C THR A 285 13.50 -24.52 -29.81
N TRP A 286 13.93 -23.50 -30.55
CA TRP A 286 13.43 -22.14 -30.39
C TRP A 286 11.93 -22.10 -30.72
N ASP A 287 11.15 -21.36 -29.93
CA ASP A 287 9.74 -21.07 -30.27
C ASP A 287 9.66 -20.36 -31.62
N THR A 288 10.66 -19.52 -31.90
CA THR A 288 10.88 -18.96 -33.23
C THR A 288 12.37 -18.88 -33.50
N THR A 289 12.84 -19.58 -34.54
CA THR A 289 14.24 -19.58 -34.96
C THR A 289 14.75 -18.15 -35.16
N PRO A 290 15.81 -17.72 -34.45
CA PRO A 290 16.39 -16.40 -34.61
C PRO A 290 16.91 -16.16 -36.04
N THR A 291 16.65 -14.99 -36.61
CA THR A 291 17.10 -14.63 -37.96
C THR A 291 17.57 -13.18 -38.07
N GLY A 292 18.25 -12.85 -39.16
CA GLY A 292 18.83 -11.52 -39.41
C GLY A 292 20.14 -11.31 -38.64
N THR A 293 20.37 -10.09 -38.16
CA THR A 293 21.50 -9.78 -37.28
C THR A 293 21.15 -10.20 -35.86
N ILE A 294 21.70 -11.34 -35.42
CA ILE A 294 21.37 -11.95 -34.13
C ILE A 294 22.41 -11.53 -33.10
N THR A 295 22.06 -10.67 -32.14
CA THR A 295 22.90 -10.38 -30.98
C THR A 295 22.49 -11.26 -29.80
N TYR A 296 23.46 -11.78 -29.05
CA TYR A 296 23.20 -12.72 -27.97
C TYR A 296 24.05 -12.45 -26.72
N GLN A 297 23.63 -13.02 -25.59
CA GLN A 297 24.36 -13.04 -24.32
C GLN A 297 24.36 -14.46 -23.76
N VAL A 298 25.54 -15.03 -23.51
CA VAL A 298 25.74 -16.29 -22.76
C VAL A 298 26.14 -15.95 -21.34
N ARG A 299 25.36 -16.43 -20.37
CA ARG A 299 25.51 -16.10 -18.94
C ARG A 299 25.08 -17.28 -18.04
N PRO A 300 25.39 -17.24 -16.73
CA PRO A 300 24.90 -18.26 -15.80
C PRO A 300 23.37 -18.41 -15.86
N THR A 301 22.90 -19.62 -15.62
CA THR A 301 21.48 -19.97 -15.64
C THR A 301 20.82 -19.62 -14.32
N ILE A 302 19.68 -18.95 -14.39
CA ILE A 302 18.78 -18.75 -13.25
C ILE A 302 17.69 -19.82 -13.31
N THR A 303 17.52 -20.56 -12.21
CA THR A 303 16.44 -21.53 -12.03
C THR A 303 15.54 -21.06 -10.91
N ILE A 304 14.23 -21.13 -11.13
CA ILE A 304 13.21 -20.70 -10.19
C ILE A 304 12.35 -21.92 -9.86
N THR A 305 12.30 -22.28 -8.60
CA THR A 305 11.42 -23.34 -8.08
C THR A 305 10.57 -22.77 -6.94
N HIS A 306 9.67 -23.60 -6.41
CA HIS A 306 8.70 -23.21 -5.39
C HIS A 306 8.51 -24.38 -4.41
N SER A 307 8.02 -24.11 -3.19
CA SER A 307 8.03 -25.07 -2.08
C SER A 307 6.69 -25.76 -1.78
N GLU A 308 5.61 -25.33 -2.43
CA GLU A 308 4.23 -25.64 -2.05
C GLU A 308 3.69 -26.97 -2.62
N GLY A 309 4.54 -27.74 -3.31
CA GLY A 309 4.14 -28.98 -3.96
C GLY A 309 3.18 -28.77 -5.14
N THR A 310 2.67 -29.86 -5.70
CA THR A 310 1.96 -29.84 -7.00
C THR A 310 0.59 -29.17 -6.96
N LEU A 311 -0.11 -29.19 -5.81
CA LEU A 311 -1.47 -28.63 -5.68
C LEU A 311 -1.48 -27.10 -5.75
N TYR A 312 -0.41 -26.46 -5.28
CA TYR A 312 -0.27 -25.01 -5.23
C TYR A 312 0.85 -24.53 -6.15
N ALA A 313 1.12 -25.30 -7.21
CA ALA A 313 2.11 -24.92 -8.20
C ALA A 313 1.69 -23.60 -8.88
N PRO A 314 2.66 -22.74 -9.25
CA PRO A 314 2.41 -21.52 -10.00
C PRO A 314 1.57 -21.80 -11.25
N THR A 315 0.63 -20.92 -11.54
CA THR A 315 -0.25 -21.05 -12.71
C THR A 315 0.47 -20.70 -14.00
N THR A 316 1.49 -19.83 -13.91
CA THR A 316 2.38 -19.47 -15.01
C THR A 316 3.82 -19.45 -14.52
N ALA A 317 4.71 -20.17 -15.20
CA ALA A 317 6.11 -20.25 -14.83
C ALA A 317 6.82 -18.89 -15.05
N ALA A 318 7.51 -18.43 -14.01
CA ALA A 318 8.43 -17.31 -14.07
C ALA A 318 9.74 -17.73 -14.74
N VAL A 319 10.33 -16.80 -15.49
CA VAL A 319 11.59 -16.99 -16.21
C VAL A 319 12.44 -15.77 -15.96
N ALA A 320 13.67 -15.97 -15.50
CA ALA A 320 14.64 -14.89 -15.26
C ALA A 320 15.96 -15.15 -15.98
N ARG A 321 16.78 -14.11 -16.06
CA ARG A 321 18.14 -14.17 -16.58
C ARG A 321 19.06 -13.18 -15.87
N VAL A 322 20.34 -13.49 -15.88
CA VAL A 322 21.37 -12.53 -15.49
C VAL A 322 21.40 -11.39 -16.53
N HIS A 323 21.22 -10.15 -16.08
CA HIS A 323 21.10 -8.96 -16.93
C HIS A 323 22.37 -8.11 -16.99
N THR A 324 23.07 -7.95 -15.86
CA THR A 324 24.38 -7.29 -15.82
C THR A 324 25.33 -8.06 -14.91
N MET A 325 26.60 -7.98 -15.25
CA MET A 325 27.72 -8.51 -14.49
C MET A 325 28.84 -7.47 -14.49
N THR A 326 29.63 -7.42 -13.42
CA THR A 326 30.84 -6.59 -13.34
C THR A 326 32.00 -7.53 -13.06
N GLY A 327 32.96 -7.61 -13.98
CA GLY A 327 33.96 -8.67 -13.93
C GLY A 327 33.30 -10.05 -14.00
N ASP A 328 33.54 -10.88 -13.00
CA ASP A 328 33.04 -12.25 -12.88
C ASP A 328 31.92 -12.41 -11.85
N THR A 329 31.27 -11.32 -11.45
CA THR A 329 30.21 -11.30 -10.43
C THR A 329 28.86 -10.83 -11.00
N ILE A 330 27.75 -11.37 -10.51
CA ILE A 330 26.39 -11.00 -10.94
C ILE A 330 25.97 -9.70 -10.25
N THR A 331 25.47 -8.71 -11.01
CA THR A 331 25.04 -7.42 -10.45
C THR A 331 23.55 -7.14 -10.61
N LYS A 332 22.88 -7.72 -11.63
CA LYS A 332 21.42 -7.59 -11.79
C LYS A 332 20.85 -8.86 -12.41
N VAL A 333 19.74 -9.32 -11.86
CA VAL A 333 18.86 -10.33 -12.47
C VAL A 333 17.61 -9.61 -12.96
N THR A 334 17.09 -10.01 -14.11
CA THR A 334 15.82 -9.47 -14.65
C THR A 334 14.88 -10.61 -14.99
N MET A 335 13.60 -10.38 -14.75
CA MET A 335 12.54 -11.26 -15.19
C MET A 335 12.32 -11.10 -16.70
N SER A 336 12.38 -12.21 -17.43
CA SER A 336 11.92 -12.32 -18.82
C SER A 336 10.41 -12.61 -18.87
N ASN A 337 9.91 -13.32 -17.86
CA ASN A 337 8.48 -13.50 -17.57
C ASN A 337 8.33 -13.54 -16.04
N VAL A 338 7.46 -12.71 -15.49
CA VAL A 338 7.25 -12.62 -14.02
C VAL A 338 6.46 -13.81 -13.47
N GLY A 339 5.78 -14.58 -14.33
CA GLY A 339 4.93 -15.69 -13.89
C GLY A 339 3.72 -15.24 -13.07
N ALA A 340 2.98 -16.20 -12.51
CA ALA A 340 1.80 -15.96 -11.70
C ALA A 340 1.52 -17.14 -10.76
N GLY A 341 0.87 -16.86 -9.63
CA GLY A 341 0.43 -17.86 -8.65
C GLY A 341 1.54 -18.41 -7.75
N TYR A 342 2.72 -17.77 -7.71
CA TYR A 342 3.75 -18.12 -6.74
C TYR A 342 3.30 -17.76 -5.32
N ARG A 343 3.74 -18.55 -4.33
CA ARG A 343 3.57 -18.28 -2.90
C ARG A 343 4.89 -18.26 -2.14
N SER A 344 5.95 -18.76 -2.78
CA SER A 344 7.35 -18.71 -2.43
C SER A 344 8.16 -18.85 -3.73
N ALA A 345 9.38 -18.35 -3.74
CA ALA A 345 10.30 -18.51 -4.85
C ALA A 345 11.68 -18.88 -4.33
N ILE A 346 12.17 -20.05 -4.73
CA ILE A 346 13.55 -20.47 -4.49
C ILE A 346 14.32 -20.21 -5.78
N VAL A 347 15.27 -19.29 -5.72
CA VAL A 347 16.06 -18.87 -6.89
C VAL A 347 17.48 -19.38 -6.74
N ALA A 348 17.96 -20.12 -7.74
CA ALA A 348 19.31 -20.66 -7.79
C ALA A 348 20.05 -20.22 -9.05
N VAL A 349 21.35 -20.02 -8.91
CA VAL A 349 22.26 -19.81 -10.06
C VAL A 349 23.05 -21.08 -10.32
N THR A 350 23.17 -21.46 -11.58
CA THR A 350 23.99 -22.59 -12.03
C THR A 350 24.80 -22.23 -13.28
N GLY A 351 25.86 -22.98 -13.56
CA GLY A 351 26.70 -22.80 -14.74
C GLY A 351 27.56 -21.52 -14.71
N GLY A 352 28.07 -21.13 -15.89
CA GLY A 352 28.85 -19.91 -16.08
C GLY A 352 30.31 -19.95 -15.60
N GLY A 353 30.83 -21.10 -15.20
CA GLY A 353 32.25 -21.30 -14.82
C GLY A 353 32.55 -22.76 -14.52
N ALA A 354 33.83 -23.15 -14.41
CA ALA A 354 34.20 -24.52 -14.06
C ALA A 354 33.79 -24.90 -12.62
N SER A 355 33.91 -23.96 -11.68
CA SER A 355 33.52 -24.10 -10.28
C SER A 355 33.31 -22.71 -9.66
N PRO A 356 32.30 -21.93 -10.12
CA PRO A 356 32.04 -20.61 -9.57
C PRO A 356 31.55 -20.71 -8.12
N THR A 357 31.79 -19.67 -7.34
CA THR A 357 31.09 -19.48 -6.08
C THR A 357 29.73 -18.88 -6.40
N HIS A 358 28.66 -19.65 -6.22
CA HIS A 358 27.34 -19.22 -6.65
C HIS A 358 26.82 -18.01 -5.86
N ALA A 359 26.18 -17.09 -6.57
CA ALA A 359 25.43 -15.98 -6.00
C ALA A 359 24.25 -16.51 -5.15
N THR A 360 23.97 -15.82 -4.05
CA THR A 360 22.73 -16.02 -3.29
C THR A 360 21.70 -15.01 -3.78
N LEU A 361 20.55 -15.51 -4.22
CA LEU A 361 19.46 -14.71 -4.76
C LEU A 361 18.22 -14.85 -3.88
N SER A 362 17.44 -13.77 -3.76
CA SER A 362 16.15 -13.78 -3.07
C SER A 362 15.04 -13.38 -4.03
N GLY A 363 14.04 -14.26 -4.22
CA GLY A 363 12.88 -13.94 -5.06
C GLY A 363 11.83 -13.20 -4.25
N ARG A 364 11.33 -12.08 -4.77
CA ARG A 364 10.23 -11.32 -4.16
C ARG A 364 8.91 -11.67 -4.85
N VAL A 365 8.09 -12.44 -4.15
CA VAL A 365 6.75 -12.82 -4.64
C VAL A 365 5.77 -11.70 -4.29
N GLY A 366 4.97 -11.28 -5.26
CA GLY A 366 3.94 -10.28 -5.06
C GLY A 366 2.86 -10.74 -4.08
N PRO A 367 2.12 -9.79 -3.47
CA PRO A 367 1.11 -10.11 -2.48
C PRO A 367 -0.07 -10.86 -3.13
N LYS A 368 -0.94 -11.39 -2.27
CA LYS A 368 -2.22 -11.95 -2.72
C LYS A 368 -3.01 -10.91 -3.52
N GLY A 369 -3.43 -11.28 -4.73
CA GLY A 369 -4.08 -10.42 -5.73
C GLY A 369 -3.11 -9.68 -6.64
N GLY A 370 -1.83 -9.56 -6.27
CA GLY A 370 -0.82 -8.80 -7.00
C GLY A 370 -0.64 -7.38 -6.46
N HIS A 371 0.46 -6.75 -6.85
CA HIS A 371 0.76 -5.38 -6.45
C HIS A 371 -0.28 -4.40 -7.01
N GLY A 372 -0.88 -3.60 -6.13
CA GLY A 372 -1.89 -2.61 -6.52
C GLY A 372 -3.32 -3.15 -6.59
N ALA A 373 -3.52 -4.46 -6.45
CA ALA A 373 -4.85 -5.08 -6.43
C ALA A 373 -5.73 -4.48 -5.32
N ASN A 374 -5.13 -4.18 -4.17
CA ASN A 374 -5.82 -3.52 -3.07
C ASN A 374 -4.85 -2.67 -2.24
N ALA A 375 -4.61 -1.46 -2.73
CA ALA A 375 -3.73 -0.48 -2.07
C ALA A 375 -4.07 -0.26 -0.59
N LYS A 376 -5.36 -0.32 -0.23
CA LYS A 376 -5.80 -0.20 1.17
C LYS A 376 -5.20 -1.30 2.05
N THR A 377 -5.30 -2.56 1.66
CA THR A 377 -4.73 -3.66 2.46
C THR A 377 -3.21 -3.72 2.36
N GLU A 378 -2.65 -3.36 1.20
CA GLU A 378 -1.21 -3.46 0.96
C GLU A 378 -0.39 -2.38 1.64
N LEU A 379 -0.95 -1.18 1.84
CA LEU A 379 -0.25 -0.01 2.41
C LEU A 379 -0.65 0.29 3.86
N GLY A 380 -1.42 -0.60 4.51
CA GLY A 380 -1.73 -0.48 5.93
C GLY A 380 -2.94 0.39 6.26
N GLY A 381 -4.00 0.33 5.44
CA GLY A 381 -5.26 1.06 5.64
C GLY A 381 -6.12 0.57 6.81
N ALA A 382 -5.52 0.23 7.95
CA ALA A 382 -6.19 -0.13 9.19
C ALA A 382 -6.63 1.09 10.02
N TYR A 383 -6.31 2.30 9.56
CA TYR A 383 -6.73 3.55 10.18
C TYR A 383 -7.92 4.13 9.45
N VAL A 384 -8.86 4.70 10.21
CA VAL A 384 -10.01 5.40 9.67
C VAL A 384 -9.97 6.85 10.13
N MET A 385 -10.01 7.78 9.17
CA MET A 385 -10.17 9.20 9.45
C MET A 385 -11.64 9.60 9.30
N ILE A 386 -12.18 10.21 10.34
CA ILE A 386 -13.46 10.93 10.33
C ILE A 386 -13.13 12.41 10.20
N ASN A 387 -13.62 13.08 9.16
CA ASN A 387 -13.46 14.51 8.97
C ASN A 387 -14.82 15.22 8.90
N ILE A 388 -15.15 15.97 9.95
CA ILE A 388 -16.35 16.79 10.02
C ILE A 388 -15.98 18.26 9.95
N ARG A 389 -16.51 18.91 8.92
CA ARG A 389 -16.40 20.35 8.70
C ARG A 389 -17.59 21.08 9.32
N LEU A 390 -17.36 22.07 10.16
CA LEU A 390 -18.38 23.01 10.66
C LEU A 390 -18.18 24.36 9.96
N VAL A 391 -19.22 24.89 9.29
CA VAL A 391 -19.12 26.13 8.49
C VAL A 391 -20.04 27.21 9.05
N GLY A 392 -19.45 28.26 9.63
CA GLY A 392 -20.19 29.39 10.19
C GLY A 392 -21.30 28.91 11.14
N THR A 393 -22.53 29.39 10.91
CA THR A 393 -23.68 29.02 11.75
C THR A 393 -24.46 27.80 11.27
N GLU A 394 -24.16 27.27 10.08
CA GLU A 394 -24.86 26.12 9.48
C GLU A 394 -26.41 26.19 9.60
N ALA A 395 -26.98 27.32 9.18
CA ALA A 395 -28.41 27.68 9.32
C ALA A 395 -28.87 27.97 10.75
N GLY A 396 -27.98 28.54 11.58
CA GLY A 396 -28.28 28.93 12.96
C GLY A 396 -28.22 27.77 13.96
N VAL A 397 -27.83 26.57 13.52
CA VAL A 397 -27.70 25.39 14.38
C VAL A 397 -26.46 25.46 15.26
N PHE A 398 -25.41 26.05 14.71
CA PHE A 398 -24.09 26.16 15.31
C PHE A 398 -23.88 27.62 15.71
N GLU A 399 -24.40 28.03 16.86
CA GLU A 399 -24.34 29.43 17.32
C GLU A 399 -22.90 29.97 17.36
N THR A 400 -22.76 31.26 17.09
CA THR A 400 -21.47 31.97 17.03
C THR A 400 -21.39 32.95 18.18
N GLY A 401 -20.31 32.92 18.94
CA GLY A 401 -20.15 33.70 20.18
C GLY A 401 -19.87 32.84 21.40
N ASP A 402 -20.22 31.56 21.35
CA ASP A 402 -19.89 30.57 22.37
C ASP A 402 -18.66 29.74 21.94
N ASP A 403 -17.72 29.58 22.86
CA ASP A 403 -16.56 28.70 22.69
C ASP A 403 -17.00 27.26 22.94
N PHE A 404 -16.29 26.26 22.43
CA PHE A 404 -16.50 24.87 22.87
C PHE A 404 -15.20 24.26 23.42
N ARG A 405 -15.34 23.32 24.35
CA ARG A 405 -14.21 22.67 25.05
C ARG A 405 -14.25 21.15 24.99
N LYS A 406 -15.37 20.57 24.54
CA LYS A 406 -15.54 19.13 24.40
C LYS A 406 -15.89 18.76 22.96
N VAL A 407 -15.25 17.70 22.46
CA VAL A 407 -15.63 17.02 21.22
C VAL A 407 -16.03 15.59 21.59
N ILE A 408 -17.20 15.15 21.14
CA ILE A 408 -17.77 13.84 21.51
C ILE A 408 -18.26 13.13 20.26
N LEU A 409 -18.03 11.83 20.15
CA LEU A 409 -18.73 10.98 19.19
C LEU A 409 -19.83 10.21 19.90
N LEU A 410 -21.07 10.42 19.45
CA LEU A 410 -22.24 9.69 19.94
C LEU A 410 -22.76 8.74 18.87
N ALA A 411 -22.82 7.46 19.20
CA ALA A 411 -23.32 6.41 18.34
C ALA A 411 -24.79 6.07 18.65
N ASN A 412 -25.59 5.96 17.59
CA ASN A 412 -26.96 5.48 17.57
C ASN A 412 -27.91 6.16 18.59
N PRO A 413 -27.95 7.51 18.66
CA PRO A 413 -28.97 8.16 19.45
C PRO A 413 -30.37 7.96 18.87
N LEU A 414 -31.37 8.04 19.74
CA LEU A 414 -32.77 8.07 19.37
C LEU A 414 -33.25 9.52 19.21
N GLN A 415 -34.33 9.71 18.48
CA GLN A 415 -35.03 10.99 18.36
C GLN A 415 -36.03 11.14 19.51
N GLU A 416 -36.12 12.34 20.11
CA GLU A 416 -37.02 12.61 21.23
C GLU A 416 -38.51 12.47 20.85
N SER A 417 -38.87 12.82 19.61
CA SER A 417 -40.26 12.89 19.17
C SER A 417 -40.97 11.54 19.04
N ASP A 418 -40.24 10.49 18.67
CA ASP A 418 -40.81 9.16 18.35
C ASP A 418 -40.02 7.99 18.95
N GLY A 419 -38.83 8.24 19.53
CA GLY A 419 -37.95 7.20 20.06
C GLY A 419 -37.31 6.31 18.99
N LEU A 420 -37.38 6.69 17.71
CA LEU A 420 -36.72 5.98 16.60
C LEU A 420 -35.28 6.48 16.43
N ALA A 421 -34.50 5.84 15.55
CA ALA A 421 -33.13 6.27 15.27
C ALA A 421 -33.09 7.72 14.75
N ALA A 422 -32.18 8.53 15.30
CA ALA A 422 -31.96 9.89 14.84
C ALA A 422 -31.46 9.89 13.38
N THR A 423 -32.07 10.73 12.53
CA THR A 423 -31.75 10.80 11.10
C THR A 423 -31.46 12.20 10.59
N ALA A 424 -31.72 13.25 11.39
CA ALA A 424 -31.41 14.60 10.97
C ALA A 424 -29.89 14.77 10.87
N THR A 425 -29.44 15.56 9.90
CA THR A 425 -28.01 15.75 9.66
C THR A 425 -27.35 16.64 10.71
N ARG A 426 -28.14 17.43 11.46
CA ARG A 426 -27.67 18.38 12.46
C ARG A 426 -28.72 18.60 13.55
N TYR A 427 -28.26 18.89 14.77
CA TYR A 427 -29.08 19.31 15.91
C TYR A 427 -28.39 20.48 16.62
N GLY A 428 -29.15 21.49 17.03
CA GLY A 428 -28.65 22.66 17.78
C GLY A 428 -29.24 22.73 19.19
N SER A 429 -28.73 23.65 20.01
CA SER A 429 -28.99 23.72 21.45
C SER A 429 -30.48 23.74 21.81
N THR A 430 -31.29 24.52 21.07
CA THR A 430 -32.73 24.68 21.32
C THR A 430 -33.51 23.39 21.04
N VAL A 431 -33.03 22.56 20.11
CA VAL A 431 -33.73 21.38 19.61
C VAL A 431 -33.32 20.14 20.40
N LEU A 432 -32.07 20.05 20.87
CA LEU A 432 -31.52 18.87 21.55
C LEU A 432 -32.33 18.40 22.76
N ASN A 433 -33.00 19.29 23.49
CA ASN A 433 -33.71 18.96 24.74
C ASN A 433 -35.25 18.99 24.65
N THR A 434 -35.82 19.26 23.48
CA THR A 434 -37.30 19.40 23.33
C THR A 434 -37.89 18.60 22.18
N SER A 435 -37.15 18.39 21.08
CA SER A 435 -37.63 17.61 19.93
C SER A 435 -36.51 16.98 19.10
N GLY A 436 -35.26 17.02 19.58
CA GLY A 436 -34.04 16.64 18.88
C GLY A 436 -33.61 15.23 19.22
N LEU A 437 -32.43 15.09 19.81
CA LEU A 437 -31.93 13.81 20.28
C LEU A 437 -32.57 13.48 21.63
N LYS A 438 -32.97 12.23 21.81
CA LYS A 438 -33.51 11.76 23.07
C LYS A 438 -32.42 11.76 24.13
N HIS A 439 -32.74 12.35 25.29
CA HIS A 439 -31.80 12.47 26.39
C HIS A 439 -31.27 11.08 26.81
N ASP A 440 -29.96 10.98 27.05
CA ASP A 440 -29.25 9.74 27.45
C ASP A 440 -29.38 8.56 26.48
N SER A 441 -29.77 8.80 25.21
CA SER A 441 -29.93 7.74 24.22
C SER A 441 -28.75 7.60 23.28
N GLY A 442 -28.31 6.36 23.07
CA GLY A 442 -27.09 6.06 22.31
C GLY A 442 -25.88 5.92 23.23
N GLU A 443 -24.70 5.73 22.63
CA GLU A 443 -23.45 5.43 23.33
C GLU A 443 -22.38 6.45 22.97
N MET A 444 -21.75 7.08 23.97
CA MET A 444 -20.63 7.98 23.76
C MET A 444 -19.35 7.17 23.58
N ILE A 445 -18.89 7.04 22.34
CA ILE A 445 -17.76 6.18 21.98
C ILE A 445 -16.41 6.91 21.99
N TYR A 446 -16.43 8.25 22.05
CA TYR A 446 -15.24 9.08 22.13
C TYR A 446 -15.56 10.39 22.85
N VAL A 447 -14.67 10.82 23.74
CA VAL A 447 -14.75 12.10 24.44
C VAL A 447 -13.36 12.72 24.48
N GLU A 448 -13.25 13.96 24.03
CA GLU A 448 -12.04 14.76 24.06
C GLU A 448 -12.29 16.06 24.80
N TYR A 449 -11.36 16.44 25.68
CA TYR A 449 -11.32 17.76 26.30
C TYR A 449 -10.23 18.60 25.63
N ARG A 450 -10.53 19.87 25.39
CA ARG A 450 -9.64 20.82 24.72
C ARG A 450 -9.64 22.16 25.45
N MET A 451 -8.63 22.97 25.13
CA MET A 451 -8.66 24.42 25.39
C MET A 451 -9.81 25.05 24.59
N PRO A 452 -10.36 26.21 25.00
CA PRO A 452 -11.47 26.84 24.31
C PRO A 452 -11.17 27.05 22.84
N ILE A 453 -12.13 26.66 21.99
CA ILE A 453 -12.12 26.96 20.57
C ILE A 453 -13.24 27.95 20.29
N ASN A 454 -12.85 29.18 19.99
CA ASN A 454 -13.76 30.25 19.63
C ASN A 454 -14.29 30.03 18.21
N ARG A 455 -15.59 30.26 18.02
CA ARG A 455 -16.26 30.13 16.72
C ARG A 455 -16.78 31.47 16.25
N ALA A 456 -16.58 31.75 14.97
CA ALA A 456 -17.11 32.94 14.29
C ALA A 456 -17.97 32.55 13.09
N SER A 457 -18.88 33.44 12.67
CA SER A 457 -19.84 33.17 11.60
C SER A 457 -19.21 33.06 10.22
N ASP A 458 -18.01 33.60 10.04
CA ASP A 458 -17.17 33.55 8.85
C ASP A 458 -16.04 32.52 8.94
N GLN A 459 -15.95 31.77 10.05
CA GLN A 459 -14.95 30.74 10.27
C GLN A 459 -15.44 29.36 9.80
N THR A 460 -14.49 28.51 9.43
CA THR A 460 -14.70 27.09 9.17
C THR A 460 -13.79 26.29 10.08
N GLU A 461 -14.37 25.34 10.82
CA GLU A 461 -13.61 24.40 11.65
C GLU A 461 -13.62 23.02 11.01
N ASP A 462 -12.43 22.45 10.75
CA ASP A 462 -12.29 21.06 10.30
C ASP A 462 -11.82 20.20 11.48
N ILE A 463 -12.67 19.28 11.93
CA ILE A 463 -12.36 18.34 13.02
C ILE A 463 -12.05 16.98 12.40
N LYS A 464 -10.78 16.56 12.51
CA LYS A 464 -10.28 15.28 12.01
C LYS A 464 -9.93 14.36 13.16
N LEU A 465 -10.56 13.19 13.21
CA LEU A 465 -10.31 12.14 14.19
C LEU A 465 -9.77 10.92 13.45
N VAL A 466 -8.64 10.37 13.89
CA VAL A 466 -8.07 9.14 13.32
C VAL A 466 -8.16 8.03 14.35
N VAL A 467 -8.81 6.93 13.97
CA VAL A 467 -8.99 5.74 14.79
C VAL A 467 -8.17 4.60 14.19
N GLU A 468 -7.38 3.95 15.04
CA GLU A 468 -6.61 2.75 14.70
C GLU A 468 -7.36 1.51 15.17
N PHE A 469 -7.48 0.51 14.30
CA PHE A 469 -8.17 -0.75 14.57
C PHE A 469 -7.23 -1.95 14.75
#